data_AF-A0A0B2VS75-F1
#
_entry.id   AF-A0A0B2VS75-F1
#
_cell.length_a   1.000
_cell.length_b   1.000
_cell.length_c   1.000
_cell.angle_alpha   90.00
_cell.angle_beta   90.00
_cell.angle_gamma   90.00
#
_symmetry.space_group_name_H-M   'P 1'
#
loop_
_entity.id
_entity.type
_entity.pdbx_description
1 polymer ?
#
loop_
_entity_poly.entity_id
_entity_poly.type
_entity_poly.pdbx_seq_one_letter_code
_entity_poly.pdbx_strand_id
1 'polypeptide(L)'
;MTISYAAEISKADYLSLLKLMFRWRGSLWKNVYFELALWLILYASIALLYRLGLHGENKRVFEKIVKYCYDFGDWIPLSFMLGAYVTLVVKRWWDVVSHIGFIDNLALVVTNYVRGKDDRTIMFKRNIVRYMCLLQAMVYRAISPPVRRKYPTLESLCEAGYLEPNEIEMFSEDNFYLSVSWAMALARMARDEGIIKSDQALQDIFKVVFLTVRFYFLIGIIGRQFIDSDISQWPIDIYFPVVTTLQFIFYIGWSKVAEELLNPCGDDDADFDFEWFLARNLRQALAIVDEDHCIVPPLCHPKFWRGADEANKQNGPRMTP
;
A
#
# COMPACT_ATOMS: atom_id res chain seq x y z
N MET A 1 1.43 -4.65 -3.00
CA MET A 1 2.79 -4.93 -3.51
C MET A 1 2.70 -5.18 -4.99
N THR A 2 3.25 -4.29 -5.78
CA THR A 2 3.45 -4.41 -7.23
C THR A 2 4.40 -5.56 -7.59
N ILE A 3 5.36 -5.89 -6.73
CA ILE A 3 6.30 -7.00 -6.93
C ILE A 3 5.98 -8.13 -5.94
N SER A 4 5.21 -9.11 -6.40
CA SER A 4 4.94 -10.34 -5.64
C SER A 4 5.98 -11.41 -5.94
N TYR A 5 6.72 -11.82 -4.91
CA TYR A 5 7.61 -13.00 -4.95
C TYR A 5 7.14 -14.12 -4.01
N ALA A 6 5.96 -13.97 -3.40
CA ALA A 6 5.40 -14.92 -2.42
C ALA A 6 5.29 -16.35 -2.97
N ALA A 7 4.95 -16.50 -4.25
CA ALA A 7 4.89 -17.80 -4.91
C ALA A 7 6.28 -18.44 -5.07
N GLU A 8 7.33 -17.65 -5.31
CA GLU A 8 8.70 -18.11 -5.49
C GLU A 8 9.33 -18.60 -4.17
N ILE A 9 8.89 -18.03 -3.03
CA ILE A 9 9.31 -18.43 -1.67
C ILE A 9 8.31 -19.37 -0.97
N SER A 10 7.32 -19.88 -1.69
CA SER A 10 6.27 -20.74 -1.11
C SER A 10 6.81 -22.08 -0.57
N LYS A 11 7.99 -22.50 -1.02
CA LYS A 11 8.73 -23.67 -0.51
C LYS A 11 10.05 -23.21 0.10
N ALA A 12 10.37 -23.75 1.27
CA ALA A 12 11.64 -23.54 1.95
C ALA A 12 12.74 -24.36 1.25
N ASP A 13 13.26 -23.82 0.14
CA ASP A 13 14.39 -24.38 -0.61
C ASP A 13 15.63 -23.49 -0.42
N TYR A 14 16.82 -24.08 -0.28
CA TYR A 14 18.06 -23.31 -0.07
C TYR A 14 18.39 -22.41 -1.27
N LEU A 15 17.96 -22.79 -2.47
CA LEU A 15 18.18 -22.02 -3.69
C LEU A 15 17.17 -20.90 -3.91
N SER A 16 16.02 -20.90 -3.22
CA SER A 16 14.98 -19.87 -3.45
C SER A 16 15.45 -18.50 -2.96
N LEU A 17 16.13 -18.45 -1.81
CA LEU A 17 16.68 -17.22 -1.25
C LEU A 17 17.85 -16.67 -2.10
N LEU A 18 18.70 -17.56 -2.62
CA LEU A 18 19.81 -17.16 -3.49
C LEU A 18 19.31 -16.62 -4.84
N LYS A 19 18.26 -17.21 -5.42
CA LYS A 19 17.60 -16.65 -6.61
C LYS A 19 17.01 -15.27 -6.36
N LEU A 20 16.42 -15.06 -5.19
CA LEU A 20 15.86 -13.76 -4.80
C LEU A 20 16.92 -12.67 -4.72
N MET A 21 18.13 -13.00 -4.23
CA MET A 21 19.26 -12.06 -4.18
C MET A 21 19.71 -11.56 -5.55
N PHE A 22 19.53 -12.31 -6.63
CA PHE A 22 19.97 -11.91 -7.99
C PHE A 22 18.86 -11.30 -8.85
N ARG A 23 17.68 -11.05 -8.27
CA ARG A 23 16.61 -10.31 -8.96
C ARG A 23 17.03 -8.85 -9.13
N TRP A 24 16.63 -8.22 -10.23
CA TRP A 24 16.95 -6.81 -10.51
C TRP A 24 15.82 -5.84 -10.12
N ARG A 25 14.56 -6.15 -10.50
CA ARG A 25 13.40 -5.28 -10.24
C ARG A 25 13.02 -5.30 -8.76
N GLY A 26 12.88 -4.12 -8.14
CA GLY A 26 12.64 -3.98 -6.69
C GLY A 26 13.74 -4.61 -5.82
N SER A 27 14.97 -4.63 -6.34
CA SER A 27 16.11 -5.25 -5.64
C SER A 27 17.01 -4.21 -5.00
N LEU A 28 17.73 -4.65 -3.96
CA LEU A 28 18.77 -3.86 -3.31
C LEU A 28 19.83 -3.37 -4.32
N TRP A 29 20.17 -4.19 -5.31
CA TRP A 29 21.19 -3.87 -6.30
C TRP A 29 20.79 -2.67 -7.15
N LYS A 30 19.54 -2.61 -7.61
CA LYS A 30 19.01 -1.48 -8.37
C LYS A 30 19.07 -0.17 -7.57
N ASN A 31 18.93 -0.25 -6.24
CA ASN A 31 18.87 0.92 -5.37
C ASN A 31 20.24 1.39 -4.87
N VAL A 32 21.30 0.56 -4.97
CA VAL A 32 22.63 0.85 -4.38
C VAL A 32 23.75 0.90 -5.43
N TYR A 33 23.53 0.43 -6.67
CA TYR A 33 24.63 0.27 -7.64
C TYR A 33 25.33 1.59 -7.99
N PHE A 34 24.60 2.70 -8.08
CA PHE A 34 25.16 3.99 -8.46
C PHE A 34 26.03 4.56 -7.34
N GLU A 35 25.51 4.56 -6.11
CA GLU A 35 26.22 5.01 -4.92
C GLU A 35 27.44 4.11 -4.64
N LEU A 36 27.31 2.80 -4.85
CA LEU A 36 28.42 1.85 -4.72
C LEU A 36 29.51 2.12 -5.77
N ALA A 37 29.14 2.36 -7.02
CA ALA A 37 30.10 2.70 -8.07
C ALA A 37 30.84 4.00 -7.76
N LEU A 38 30.10 5.04 -7.32
CA LEU A 38 30.69 6.30 -6.89
C LEU A 38 31.65 6.12 -5.71
N TRP A 39 31.24 5.34 -4.70
CA TRP A 39 32.07 5.05 -3.53
C TRP A 39 33.36 4.31 -3.91
N LEU A 40 33.28 3.30 -4.79
CA LEU A 40 34.44 2.56 -5.27
C LEU A 40 35.40 3.44 -6.08
N ILE A 41 34.88 4.34 -6.92
CA ILE A 41 35.70 5.28 -7.71
C ILE A 41 36.42 6.26 -6.76
N LEU A 42 35.71 6.83 -5.79
CA LEU A 42 36.28 7.75 -4.81
C LEU A 42 37.36 7.04 -3.96
N TYR A 43 37.06 5.85 -3.43
CA TYR A 43 38.04 5.05 -2.69
C TYR A 43 39.28 4.75 -3.54
N ALA A 44 39.10 4.30 -4.79
CA ALA A 44 40.21 4.00 -5.69
C ALA A 44 41.05 5.25 -5.99
N SER A 45 40.42 6.40 -6.21
CA SER A 45 41.12 7.67 -6.47
C SER A 45 41.98 8.12 -5.28
N ILE A 46 41.45 8.03 -4.05
CA ILE A 46 42.18 8.35 -2.82
C ILE A 46 43.32 7.35 -2.60
N ALA A 47 43.07 6.06 -2.84
CA ALA A 47 44.09 5.02 -2.73
C ALA A 47 45.23 5.22 -3.75
N LEU A 48 44.92 5.61 -4.99
CA LEU A 48 45.90 5.94 -6.01
C LEU A 48 46.70 7.19 -5.64
N LEU A 49 46.05 8.23 -5.13
CA LEU A 49 46.69 9.46 -4.66
C LEU A 49 47.67 9.17 -3.50
N TYR A 50 47.29 8.31 -2.55
CA TYR A 50 48.18 7.88 -1.46
C TYR A 50 49.39 7.06 -1.95
N ARG A 51 49.21 6.20 -2.96
CA ARG A 51 50.27 5.31 -3.45
C ARG A 51 51.24 6.00 -4.43
N LEU A 52 50.72 6.82 -5.32
CA LEU A 52 51.48 7.40 -6.44
C LEU A 52 51.79 8.90 -6.24
N GLY A 53 50.95 9.63 -5.50
CA GLY A 53 51.06 11.09 -5.39
C GLY A 53 51.67 11.61 -4.09
N LEU A 54 51.58 10.85 -2.99
CA LEU A 54 52.02 11.28 -1.66
C LEU A 54 53.40 10.69 -1.28
N HIS A 55 54.34 11.58 -0.96
CA HIS A 55 55.70 11.22 -0.54
C HIS A 55 56.11 11.91 0.76
N GLY A 56 57.10 11.34 1.45
CA GLY A 56 57.75 11.94 2.63
C GLY A 56 56.80 12.24 3.79
N GLU A 57 56.83 13.48 4.28
CA GLU A 57 56.02 13.93 5.41
C GLU A 57 54.52 13.96 5.13
N ASN A 58 54.11 14.33 3.90
CA ASN A 58 52.70 14.41 3.52
C ASN A 58 51.99 13.05 3.65
N LYS A 59 52.70 11.96 3.33
CA LYS A 59 52.21 10.60 3.49
C LYS A 59 51.96 10.24 4.96
N ARG A 60 52.86 10.64 5.86
CA ARG A 60 52.72 10.43 7.32
C ARG A 60 51.59 11.25 7.92
N VAL A 61 51.36 12.47 7.41
CA VAL A 61 50.22 13.30 7.80
C VAL A 61 48.91 12.63 7.37
N PHE A 62 48.83 12.13 6.13
CA PHE A 62 47.67 11.40 5.65
C PHE A 62 47.36 10.15 6.51
N GLU A 63 48.37 9.36 6.87
CA GLU A 63 48.20 8.20 7.76
C GLU A 63 47.66 8.57 9.13
N LYS A 64 48.10 9.70 9.70
CA LYS A 64 47.55 10.24 10.96
C LYS A 64 46.10 10.68 10.82
N ILE A 65 45.74 11.31 9.69
CA ILE A 65 44.35 11.71 9.39
C ILE A 65 43.46 10.47 9.28
N VAL A 66 43.89 9.45 8.52
CA VAL A 66 43.15 8.19 8.38
C VAL A 66 42.94 7.52 9.74
N LYS A 67 43.99 7.43 10.55
CA LYS A 67 43.91 6.86 11.91
C LYS A 67 42.95 7.66 12.79
N TYR A 68 43.02 9.00 12.74
CA TYR A 68 42.09 9.86 13.46
C TYR A 68 40.64 9.61 13.02
N CYS A 69 40.34 9.59 11.71
CA CYS A 69 39.00 9.29 11.22
C CYS A 69 38.51 7.88 11.61
N TYR A 70 39.41 6.89 11.63
CA TYR A 70 39.11 5.53 12.06
C TYR A 70 38.71 5.48 13.53
N ASP A 71 39.48 6.14 14.40
CA ASP A 71 39.25 6.16 15.86
C ASP A 71 37.93 6.88 16.22
N PHE A 72 37.46 7.83 15.39
CA PHE A 72 36.18 8.52 15.60
C PHE A 72 34.95 7.78 15.03
N GLY A 73 35.14 6.82 14.12
CA GLY A 73 34.02 6.07 13.52
C GLY A 73 33.25 5.18 14.51
N ASP A 74 33.88 4.90 15.65
CA ASP A 74 33.37 4.08 16.75
C ASP A 74 32.28 4.76 17.59
N TRP A 75 32.34 6.08 17.59
CA TRP A 75 31.67 6.89 18.60
C TRP A 75 30.14 6.95 18.39
N ILE A 76 29.67 6.58 17.19
CA ILE A 76 28.26 6.68 16.80
C ILE A 76 27.68 5.28 16.51
N PRO A 77 26.68 4.80 17.29
CA PRO A 77 26.13 3.46 17.15
C PRO A 77 25.11 3.39 16.00
N LEU A 78 25.59 3.43 14.77
CA LEU A 78 24.73 3.62 13.60
C LEU A 78 23.85 2.42 13.22
N SER A 79 24.23 1.19 13.61
CA SER A 79 23.31 0.05 13.54
C SER A 79 22.08 0.23 14.44
N PHE A 80 22.25 0.83 15.61
CA PHE A 80 21.14 1.05 16.54
C PHE A 80 20.21 2.14 16.00
N MET A 81 20.76 3.27 15.56
CA MET A 81 19.98 4.36 14.97
C MET A 81 19.21 3.89 13.72
N LEU A 82 19.90 3.18 12.82
CA LEU A 82 19.29 2.67 11.60
C LEU A 82 18.23 1.60 11.88
N GLY A 83 18.49 0.69 12.81
CA GLY A 83 17.51 -0.31 13.23
C GLY A 83 16.24 0.31 13.81
N ALA A 84 16.37 1.33 14.66
CA ALA A 84 15.23 2.07 15.20
C ALA A 84 14.46 2.82 14.10
N TYR A 85 15.17 3.49 13.20
CA TYR A 85 14.59 4.22 12.08
C TYR A 85 13.82 3.30 11.13
N VAL A 86 14.45 2.22 10.65
CA VAL A 86 13.80 1.27 9.73
C VAL A 86 12.60 0.62 10.38
N THR A 87 12.67 0.26 11.66
CA THR A 87 11.54 -0.30 12.40
C THR A 87 10.35 0.68 12.44
N LEU A 88 10.61 1.97 12.68
CA LEU A 88 9.58 3.01 12.65
C LEU A 88 8.96 3.14 11.25
N VAL A 89 9.77 3.15 10.20
CA VAL A 89 9.30 3.26 8.82
C VAL A 89 8.45 2.06 8.43
N VAL A 90 8.91 0.83 8.71
CA VAL A 90 8.16 -0.41 8.42
C VAL A 90 6.83 -0.43 9.17
N LYS A 91 6.80 0.05 10.42
CA LYS A 91 5.56 0.18 11.18
C LYS A 91 4.60 1.15 10.50
N ARG A 92 5.06 2.36 10.14
CA ARG A 92 4.25 3.35 9.42
C ARG A 92 3.74 2.80 8.08
N TRP A 93 4.58 2.06 7.36
CA TRP A 93 4.21 1.41 6.11
C TRP A 93 3.08 0.39 6.31
N TRP A 94 3.16 -0.46 7.34
CA TRP A 94 2.10 -1.42 7.66
C TRP A 94 0.82 -0.73 8.14
N ASP A 95 0.95 0.38 8.86
CA ASP A 95 -0.20 1.21 9.22
C ASP A 95 -0.86 1.75 7.94
N VAL A 96 -0.12 2.27 6.97
CA VAL A 96 -0.69 2.69 5.66
C VAL A 96 -1.44 1.54 5.00
N VAL A 97 -0.84 0.34 4.89
CA VAL A 97 -1.48 -0.87 4.34
C VAL A 97 -2.80 -1.17 5.03
N SER A 98 -2.79 -1.15 6.37
CA SER A 98 -3.96 -1.48 7.20
C SER A 98 -5.11 -0.48 7.05
N HIS A 99 -4.80 0.74 6.59
CA HIS A 99 -5.76 1.81 6.37
C HIS A 99 -6.19 1.99 4.90
N ILE A 100 -5.65 1.19 3.97
CA ILE A 100 -6.17 1.13 2.59
C ILE A 100 -7.61 0.58 2.65
N GLY A 101 -8.58 1.47 2.50
CA GLY A 101 -10.00 1.13 2.61
C GLY A 101 -10.52 0.40 1.37
N PHE A 102 -11.01 -0.82 1.56
CA PHE A 102 -11.78 -1.53 0.55
C PHE A 102 -13.27 -1.21 0.67
N ILE A 103 -13.91 -0.92 -0.47
CA ILE A 103 -15.31 -0.47 -0.53
C ILE A 103 -16.33 -1.60 -0.32
N ASP A 104 -15.89 -2.86 -0.40
CA ASP A 104 -16.71 -4.07 -0.43
C ASP A 104 -17.67 -4.15 0.77
N ASN A 105 -17.17 -3.90 1.97
CA ASN A 105 -17.98 -3.95 3.20
C ASN A 105 -19.11 -2.90 3.17
N LEU A 106 -18.82 -1.69 2.71
CA LEU A 106 -19.83 -0.65 2.57
C LEU A 106 -20.85 -1.03 1.50
N ALA A 107 -20.39 -1.46 0.32
CA ALA A 107 -21.27 -1.82 -0.80
C ALA A 107 -22.22 -2.97 -0.42
N LEU A 108 -21.74 -3.97 0.32
CA LEU A 108 -22.55 -5.07 0.85
C LEU A 108 -23.59 -4.57 1.86
N VAL A 109 -23.20 -3.68 2.78
CA VAL A 109 -24.11 -3.07 3.76
C VAL A 109 -25.21 -2.25 3.06
N VAL A 110 -24.83 -1.40 2.10
CA VAL A 110 -25.78 -0.60 1.31
C VAL A 110 -26.75 -1.50 0.55
N THR A 111 -26.25 -2.55 -0.11
CA THR A 111 -27.09 -3.49 -0.89
C THR A 111 -28.05 -4.29 0.00
N ASN A 112 -27.61 -4.69 1.20
CA ASN A 112 -28.47 -5.43 2.12
C ASN A 112 -29.60 -4.55 2.70
N TYR A 113 -29.33 -3.28 2.96
CA TYR A 113 -30.29 -2.36 3.59
C TYR A 113 -31.18 -1.60 2.62
N VAL A 114 -30.70 -1.27 1.43
CA VAL A 114 -31.46 -0.59 0.38
C VAL A 114 -31.99 -1.65 -0.60
N ARG A 115 -33.14 -2.25 -0.28
CA ARG A 115 -33.72 -3.37 -1.03
C ARG A 115 -34.74 -2.89 -2.05
N GLY A 116 -34.48 -3.12 -3.33
CA GLY A 116 -35.37 -2.77 -4.43
C GLY A 116 -34.73 -3.10 -5.78
N LYS A 117 -35.58 -3.34 -6.78
CA LYS A 117 -35.22 -3.55 -8.19
C LYS A 117 -35.72 -2.43 -9.10
N ASP A 118 -36.33 -1.43 -8.50
CA ASP A 118 -36.73 -0.22 -9.18
C ASP A 118 -35.49 0.64 -9.48
N ASP A 119 -35.52 1.30 -10.64
CA ASP A 119 -34.46 2.20 -11.10
C ASP A 119 -34.09 3.22 -10.01
N ARG A 120 -35.08 3.72 -9.26
CA ARG A 120 -34.89 4.69 -8.17
C ARG A 120 -34.02 4.13 -7.04
N THR A 121 -34.32 2.94 -6.54
CA THR A 121 -33.52 2.25 -5.52
C THR A 121 -32.11 1.95 -6.02
N ILE A 122 -31.96 1.56 -7.29
CA ILE A 122 -30.65 1.31 -7.89
C ILE A 122 -29.82 2.59 -7.98
N MET A 123 -30.44 3.71 -8.36
CA MET A 123 -29.81 5.02 -8.36
C MET A 123 -29.30 5.39 -6.95
N PHE A 124 -30.09 5.16 -5.89
CA PHE A 124 -29.63 5.38 -4.52
C PHE A 124 -28.41 4.54 -4.18
N LYS A 125 -28.43 3.22 -4.44
CA LYS A 125 -27.31 2.34 -4.15
C LYS A 125 -26.04 2.77 -4.90
N ARG A 126 -26.15 3.00 -6.22
CA ARG A 126 -25.02 3.38 -7.07
C ARG A 126 -24.42 4.71 -6.64
N ASN A 127 -25.24 5.73 -6.37
CA ASN A 127 -24.74 7.05 -5.98
C ASN A 127 -24.14 7.08 -4.57
N ILE A 128 -24.73 6.37 -3.59
CA ILE A 128 -24.16 6.28 -2.23
C ILE A 128 -22.75 5.68 -2.28
N VAL A 129 -22.57 4.57 -3.02
CA VAL A 129 -21.25 3.92 -3.10
C VAL A 129 -20.29 4.71 -3.99
N ARG A 130 -20.76 5.31 -5.10
CA ARG A 130 -19.95 6.17 -5.97
C ARG A 130 -19.38 7.37 -5.22
N TYR A 131 -20.16 8.02 -4.36
CA TYR A 131 -19.66 9.12 -3.54
C TYR A 131 -18.60 8.68 -2.53
N MET A 132 -18.68 7.45 -2.02
CA MET A 132 -17.63 6.91 -1.16
C MET A 132 -16.37 6.53 -1.95
N CYS A 133 -16.51 6.06 -3.20
CA CYS A 133 -15.38 5.92 -4.13
C CYS A 133 -14.77 7.28 -4.52
N LEU A 134 -15.58 8.33 -4.67
CA LEU A 134 -15.12 9.68 -4.94
C LEU A 134 -14.27 10.21 -3.78
N LEU A 135 -14.67 9.98 -2.52
CA LEU A 135 -13.84 10.29 -1.36
C LEU A 135 -12.46 9.62 -1.51
N GLN A 136 -12.42 8.32 -1.80
CA GLN A 136 -11.17 7.58 -1.98
C GLN A 136 -10.31 8.16 -3.11
N ALA A 137 -10.92 8.48 -4.25
CA ALA A 137 -10.24 9.09 -5.39
C ALA A 137 -9.63 10.45 -5.02
N MET A 138 -10.36 11.30 -4.31
CA MET A 138 -9.86 12.61 -3.84
C MET A 138 -8.70 12.45 -2.85
N VAL A 139 -8.80 11.51 -1.91
CA VAL A 139 -7.73 11.22 -0.94
C VAL A 139 -6.48 10.72 -1.66
N TYR A 140 -6.61 9.75 -2.56
CA TYR A 140 -5.47 9.20 -3.28
C TYR A 140 -4.86 10.21 -4.25
N ARG A 141 -5.66 11.05 -4.90
CA ARG A 141 -5.18 12.20 -5.70
C ARG A 141 -4.37 13.19 -4.86
N ALA A 142 -4.69 13.35 -3.57
CA ALA A 142 -3.98 14.25 -2.66
C ALA A 142 -2.65 13.68 -2.15
N ILE A 143 -2.55 12.36 -1.93
CA ILE A 143 -1.36 11.71 -1.32
C ILE A 143 -0.44 11.01 -2.32
N SER A 144 -0.93 10.65 -3.52
CA SER A 144 -0.18 9.88 -4.52
C SER A 144 0.05 10.70 -5.80
N PRO A 145 1.32 11.05 -6.12
CA PRO A 145 1.66 11.74 -7.36
C PRO A 145 1.18 11.04 -8.65
N PRO A 146 1.31 9.70 -8.83
CA PRO A 146 0.78 9.05 -10.04
C PRO A 146 -0.73 9.22 -10.19
N VAL A 147 -1.51 9.05 -9.11
CA VAL A 147 -2.96 9.29 -9.14
C VAL A 147 -3.27 10.75 -9.47
N ARG A 148 -2.49 11.70 -8.96
CA ARG A 148 -2.64 13.13 -9.28
C ARG A 148 -2.35 13.44 -10.75
N ARG A 149 -1.36 12.78 -11.36
CA ARG A 149 -1.08 12.92 -12.80
C ARG A 149 -2.19 12.32 -13.65
N LYS A 150 -2.78 11.20 -13.21
CA LYS A 150 -3.90 10.55 -13.90
C LYS A 150 -5.21 11.32 -13.81
N TYR A 151 -5.49 11.89 -12.64
CA TYR A 151 -6.70 12.67 -12.38
C TYR A 151 -6.32 14.10 -11.97
N PRO A 152 -5.85 14.95 -12.91
CA PRO A 152 -5.36 16.28 -12.58
C PRO A 152 -6.46 17.26 -12.20
N THR A 153 -7.71 17.07 -12.65
CA THR A 153 -8.83 18.00 -12.45
C THR A 153 -10.14 17.29 -12.09
N LEU A 154 -11.17 18.01 -11.63
CA LEU A 154 -12.50 17.43 -11.40
C LEU A 154 -13.11 16.87 -12.68
N GLU A 155 -12.86 17.49 -13.84
CA GLU A 155 -13.34 16.99 -15.13
C GLU A 155 -12.76 15.61 -15.44
N SER A 156 -11.47 15.38 -15.15
CA SER A 156 -10.85 14.05 -15.32
C SER A 156 -11.45 12.98 -14.41
N LEU A 157 -11.94 13.37 -13.21
CA LEU A 157 -12.68 12.48 -12.32
C LEU A 157 -14.10 12.23 -12.82
N CYS A 158 -14.72 13.21 -13.49
CA CYS A 158 -16.01 13.05 -14.14
C CYS A 158 -15.92 12.09 -15.33
N GLU A 159 -14.93 12.26 -16.21
CA GLU A 159 -14.68 11.35 -17.34
C GLU A 159 -14.41 9.91 -16.87
N ALA A 160 -13.78 9.75 -15.70
CA ALA A 160 -13.54 8.46 -15.08
C ALA A 160 -14.76 7.85 -14.36
N GLY A 161 -15.89 8.57 -14.29
CA GLY A 161 -17.14 8.09 -13.70
C GLY A 161 -17.23 8.20 -12.17
N TYR A 162 -16.35 8.98 -11.53
CA TYR A 162 -16.48 9.28 -10.09
C TYR A 162 -17.48 10.40 -9.82
N LEU A 163 -17.56 11.38 -10.74
CA LEU A 163 -18.49 12.51 -10.70
C LEU A 163 -19.36 12.51 -11.96
N GLU A 164 -20.56 13.05 -11.83
CA GLU A 164 -21.41 13.38 -12.97
C GLU A 164 -21.26 14.87 -13.34
N PRO A 165 -21.51 15.28 -14.60
CA PRO A 165 -21.28 16.66 -15.04
C PRO A 165 -22.05 17.71 -14.22
N ASN A 166 -23.26 17.38 -13.76
CA ASN A 166 -24.08 18.24 -12.91
C ASN A 166 -23.55 18.39 -11.48
N GLU A 167 -22.64 17.51 -11.04
CA GLU A 167 -22.09 17.52 -9.69
C GLU A 167 -20.80 18.34 -9.60
N ILE A 168 -20.10 18.54 -10.71
CA ILE A 168 -18.82 19.27 -10.77
C ILE A 168 -18.98 20.69 -10.21
N GLU A 169 -20.02 21.41 -10.63
CA GLU A 169 -20.27 22.78 -10.18
C GLU A 169 -20.60 22.89 -8.69
N MET A 170 -21.12 21.82 -8.09
CA MET A 170 -21.48 21.77 -6.67
C MET A 170 -20.33 21.25 -5.78
N PHE A 171 -19.33 20.59 -6.37
CA PHE A 171 -18.27 19.91 -5.65
C PHE A 171 -17.05 20.82 -5.46
N SER A 172 -16.56 20.94 -4.23
CA SER A 172 -15.38 21.74 -3.89
C SER A 172 -14.17 20.84 -3.70
N GLU A 173 -13.09 21.08 -4.46
CA GLU A 173 -11.84 20.31 -4.34
C GLU A 173 -11.26 20.37 -2.93
N ASP A 174 -11.35 21.50 -2.23
CA ASP A 174 -10.76 21.65 -0.89
C ASP A 174 -11.54 20.87 0.20
N ASN A 175 -12.76 20.45 -0.11
CA ASN A 175 -13.71 19.90 0.86
C ASN A 175 -14.08 18.44 0.53
N PHE A 176 -13.12 17.52 0.63
CA PHE A 176 -13.35 16.11 0.32
C PHE A 176 -14.52 15.48 1.10
N TYR A 177 -14.81 15.98 2.32
CA TYR A 177 -15.92 15.52 3.16
C TYR A 177 -17.31 15.73 2.53
N LEU A 178 -17.42 16.58 1.51
CA LEU A 178 -18.68 16.87 0.84
C LEU A 178 -19.27 15.61 0.20
N SER A 179 -18.41 14.76 -0.39
CA SER A 179 -18.81 13.45 -0.94
C SER A 179 -19.51 12.57 0.09
N VAL A 180 -18.98 12.53 1.31
CA VAL A 180 -19.55 11.77 2.44
C VAL A 180 -20.86 12.39 2.90
N SER A 181 -20.92 13.72 2.99
CA SER A 181 -22.15 14.44 3.30
C SER A 181 -23.27 14.11 2.31
N TRP A 182 -22.96 14.08 1.02
CA TRP A 182 -23.91 13.70 -0.03
C TRP A 182 -24.34 12.24 0.08
N ALA A 183 -23.41 11.31 0.37
CA ALA A 183 -23.76 9.91 0.61
C ALA A 183 -24.70 9.74 1.81
N MET A 184 -24.45 10.46 2.90
CA MET A 184 -25.32 10.44 4.09
C MET A 184 -26.68 11.09 3.82
N ALA A 185 -26.73 12.18 3.04
CA ALA A 185 -27.96 12.83 2.63
C ALA A 185 -28.81 11.92 1.74
N LEU A 186 -28.21 11.21 0.78
CA LEU A 186 -28.88 10.21 -0.04
C LEU A 186 -29.44 9.05 0.79
N ALA A 187 -28.66 8.53 1.75
CA ALA A 187 -29.14 7.48 2.64
C ALA A 187 -30.31 7.95 3.52
N ARG A 188 -30.32 9.22 3.94
CA ARG A 188 -31.47 9.82 4.65
C ARG A 188 -32.68 9.96 3.74
N MET A 189 -32.53 10.46 2.52
CA MET A 189 -33.62 10.51 1.54
C MET A 189 -34.20 9.12 1.25
N ALA A 190 -33.36 8.10 1.07
CA ALA A 190 -33.82 6.73 0.87
C ALA A 190 -34.62 6.19 2.08
N ARG A 191 -34.34 6.68 3.29
CA ARG A 191 -35.13 6.38 4.48
C ARG A 191 -36.48 7.10 4.48
N ASP A 192 -36.47 8.38 4.13
CA ASP A 192 -37.67 9.22 4.07
C ASP A 192 -38.63 8.73 2.97
N GLU A 193 -38.10 8.24 1.84
CA GLU A 193 -38.85 7.58 0.76
C GLU A 193 -39.32 6.14 1.13
N GLY A 194 -38.97 5.64 2.31
CA GLY A 194 -39.40 4.31 2.79
C GLY A 194 -38.67 3.13 2.15
N ILE A 195 -37.65 3.37 1.31
CA ILE A 195 -36.81 2.34 0.70
C ILE A 195 -35.99 1.62 1.80
N ILE A 196 -35.43 2.38 2.74
CA ILE A 196 -34.82 1.84 3.95
C ILE A 196 -35.92 1.65 5.00
N LYS A 197 -36.15 0.39 5.40
CA LYS A 197 -37.28 0.03 6.27
C LYS A 197 -37.05 0.27 7.76
N SER A 198 -35.80 0.34 8.21
CA SER A 198 -35.44 0.40 9.63
C SER A 198 -34.47 1.53 9.91
N ASP A 199 -34.68 2.25 11.01
CA ASP A 199 -33.75 3.29 11.47
C ASP A 199 -32.39 2.72 11.87
N GLN A 200 -32.36 1.46 12.33
CA GLN A 200 -31.11 0.76 12.63
C GLN A 200 -30.26 0.55 11.37
N ALA A 201 -30.90 0.26 10.23
CA ALA A 201 -30.21 0.10 8.95
C ALA A 201 -29.56 1.41 8.49
N LEU A 202 -30.24 2.55 8.70
CA LEU A 202 -29.66 3.87 8.44
C LEU A 202 -28.47 4.16 9.37
N GLN A 203 -28.59 3.84 10.65
CA GLN A 203 -27.50 4.00 11.62
C GLN A 203 -26.28 3.15 11.26
N ASP A 204 -26.46 1.92 10.78
CA ASP A 204 -25.36 1.06 10.38
C ASP A 204 -24.66 1.57 9.12
N ILE A 205 -25.41 2.09 8.13
CA ILE A 205 -24.82 2.79 6.97
C ILE A 205 -23.98 3.99 7.45
N PHE A 206 -24.53 4.83 8.35
CA PHE A 206 -23.80 5.98 8.88
C PHE A 206 -22.55 5.57 9.64
N LYS A 207 -22.59 4.53 10.47
CA LYS A 207 -21.42 4.03 11.20
C LYS A 207 -20.30 3.61 10.26
N VAL A 208 -20.60 2.87 9.19
CA VAL A 208 -19.57 2.44 8.21
C VAL A 208 -19.00 3.64 7.45
N VAL A 209 -19.85 4.62 7.10
CA VAL A 209 -19.43 5.87 6.44
C VAL A 209 -18.55 6.73 7.37
N PHE A 210 -18.94 6.94 8.63
CA PHE A 210 -18.16 7.70 9.62
C PHE A 210 -16.84 7.03 9.99
N LEU A 211 -16.81 5.68 10.07
CA LEU A 211 -15.58 4.93 10.30
C LEU A 211 -14.58 5.15 9.16
N THR A 212 -15.06 5.14 7.92
CA THR A 212 -14.25 5.42 6.71
C THR A 212 -13.63 6.82 6.74
N VAL A 213 -14.36 7.85 7.22
CA VAL A 213 -13.87 9.23 7.33
C VAL A 213 -12.88 9.45 8.48
N ARG A 214 -13.01 8.71 9.59
CA ARG A 214 -12.06 8.82 10.71
C ARG A 214 -10.67 8.30 10.34
N PHE A 215 -10.58 7.35 9.42
CA PHE A 215 -9.31 6.90 8.87
C PHE A 215 -8.68 7.91 7.90
N TYR A 216 -9.47 8.74 7.21
CA TYR A 216 -8.97 9.84 6.37
C TYR A 216 -8.15 10.88 7.15
N PHE A 217 -8.65 11.34 8.32
CA PHE A 217 -7.91 12.29 9.15
C PHE A 217 -6.65 11.68 9.80
N LEU A 218 -6.65 10.36 10.01
CA LEU A 218 -5.49 9.64 10.56
C LEU A 218 -4.35 9.54 9.54
N ILE A 219 -4.67 9.33 8.27
CA ILE A 219 -3.72 9.32 7.14
C ILE A 219 -3.16 10.72 6.86
N GLY A 220 -3.99 11.77 6.93
CA GLY A 220 -3.58 13.16 6.70
C GLY A 220 -2.64 13.75 7.75
N ILE A 221 -2.66 13.24 8.99
CA ILE A 221 -1.76 13.65 10.09
C ILE A 221 -0.35 13.03 9.90
N ILE A 222 -0.27 11.84 9.32
CA ILE A 222 0.98 11.11 9.13
C ILE A 222 1.76 11.62 7.90
N GLY A 223 1.08 12.19 6.90
CA GLY A 223 1.67 12.69 5.65
C GLY A 223 2.39 14.05 5.74
N ARG A 224 2.46 14.69 6.91
CA ARG A 224 3.01 16.06 7.07
C ARG A 224 4.14 16.21 8.11
N GLN A 225 4.83 15.13 8.49
CA GLN A 225 5.97 15.22 9.41
C GLN A 225 7.33 15.14 8.70
N PHE A 226 8.19 16.14 8.95
CA PHE A 226 9.60 16.22 8.51
C PHE A 226 10.53 15.93 9.69
N ILE A 227 11.47 14.98 9.57
CA ILE A 227 12.59 14.77 10.53
C ILE A 227 13.81 14.17 9.78
N ASP A 228 15.00 14.62 10.15
CA ASP A 228 16.28 14.53 9.44
C ASP A 228 17.35 13.66 10.19
N SER A 229 18.45 13.33 9.48
CA SER A 229 19.83 12.93 9.92
C SER A 229 20.33 11.45 10.08
N ASP A 230 21.23 11.06 9.14
CA ASP A 230 22.65 10.59 9.17
C ASP A 230 23.22 9.38 9.98
N ILE A 231 23.37 8.23 9.26
CA ILE A 231 24.54 7.46 8.71
C ILE A 231 25.83 7.02 9.49
N SER A 232 26.05 5.67 9.45
CA SER A 232 27.29 4.81 9.28
C SER A 232 28.12 4.07 10.38
N GLN A 233 27.97 2.75 10.37
CA GLN A 233 28.89 1.70 10.83
C GLN A 233 30.35 1.57 10.34
N TRP A 234 31.33 1.48 11.24
CA TRP A 234 32.61 0.71 11.30
C TRP A 234 33.27 -0.14 10.18
N PRO A 235 34.59 -0.48 10.28
CA PRO A 235 35.47 -0.93 9.18
C PRO A 235 36.13 -2.33 9.33
N ILE A 236 36.84 -2.80 8.28
CA ILE A 236 38.22 -3.39 8.26
C ILE A 236 38.68 -3.52 6.79
N ASP A 237 39.96 -3.21 6.54
CA ASP A 237 40.58 -3.04 5.23
C ASP A 237 41.27 -4.32 4.68
N ILE A 238 41.08 -4.56 3.37
CA ILE A 238 41.75 -5.54 2.50
C ILE A 238 42.04 -4.81 1.18
N TYR A 239 43.06 -5.21 0.40
CA TYR A 239 43.53 -4.57 -0.84
C TYR A 239 42.43 -4.19 -1.86
N PHE A 240 41.33 -4.95 -1.85
CA PHE A 240 39.98 -4.51 -2.25
C PHE A 240 39.14 -4.60 -0.98
N PRO A 241 38.44 -3.54 -0.54
CA PRO A 241 37.81 -3.51 0.77
C PRO A 241 36.50 -4.32 0.72
N VAL A 242 36.60 -5.65 0.62
CA VAL A 242 35.47 -6.58 0.52
C VAL A 242 34.53 -6.38 1.69
N VAL A 243 35.08 -6.29 2.91
CA VAL A 243 34.31 -6.11 4.14
C VAL A 243 33.62 -4.76 4.17
N THR A 244 34.33 -3.67 3.84
CA THR A 244 33.74 -2.32 3.79
C THR A 244 32.72 -2.17 2.65
N THR A 245 32.91 -2.88 1.53
CA THR A 245 31.96 -2.93 0.42
C THR A 245 30.69 -3.68 0.83
N LEU A 246 30.82 -4.80 1.53
CA LEU A 246 29.68 -5.51 2.12
C LEU A 246 28.99 -4.66 3.19
N GLN A 247 29.74 -4.00 4.07
CA GLN A 247 29.20 -3.06 5.05
C GLN A 247 28.45 -1.91 4.38
N PHE A 248 28.99 -1.32 3.30
CA PHE A 248 28.30 -0.32 2.50
C PHE A 248 26.98 -0.85 1.95
N ILE A 249 27.00 -2.04 1.32
CA ILE A 249 25.78 -2.68 0.81
C ILE A 249 24.76 -2.92 1.94
N PHE A 250 25.21 -3.35 3.13
CA PHE A 250 24.30 -3.57 4.26
C PHE A 250 23.76 -2.27 4.84
N TYR A 251 24.58 -1.25 5.09
CA TYR A 251 24.12 0.02 5.69
C TYR A 251 23.32 0.88 4.72
N ILE A 252 23.86 1.11 3.51
CA ILE A 252 23.16 1.87 2.48
C ILE A 252 21.96 1.09 1.99
N GLY A 253 22.08 -0.22 1.80
CA GLY A 253 20.95 -1.05 1.44
C GLY A 253 19.82 -1.04 2.48
N TRP A 254 20.16 -1.13 3.77
CA TRP A 254 19.18 -1.06 4.84
C TRP A 254 18.55 0.34 4.96
N SER A 255 19.32 1.40 4.71
CA SER A 255 18.78 2.76 4.58
C SER A 255 17.88 2.93 3.36
N LYS A 256 18.24 2.33 2.22
CA LYS A 256 17.45 2.36 0.98
C LYS A 256 16.11 1.63 1.14
N VAL A 257 16.08 0.55 1.91
CA VAL A 257 14.82 -0.09 2.30
C VAL A 257 13.93 0.89 3.07
N ALA A 258 14.48 1.67 3.99
CA ALA A 258 13.69 2.69 4.67
C ALA A 258 13.30 3.86 3.76
N GLU A 259 14.16 4.29 2.84
CA GLU A 259 13.85 5.33 1.85
C GLU A 259 12.68 4.92 0.94
N GLU A 260 12.72 3.72 0.38
CA GLU A 260 11.67 3.16 -0.49
C GLU A 260 10.35 2.94 0.27
N LEU A 261 10.41 2.60 1.56
CA LEU A 261 9.21 2.41 2.39
C LEU A 261 8.68 3.71 3.04
N LEU A 262 9.43 4.81 2.96
CA LEU A 262 9.09 6.07 3.64
C LEU A 262 7.84 6.70 3.05
N ASN A 263 7.71 6.68 1.72
CA ASN A 263 6.55 7.19 0.99
C ASN A 263 6.00 6.11 0.05
N PRO A 264 5.13 5.21 0.53
CA PRO A 264 4.62 4.10 -0.29
C PRO A 264 3.61 4.53 -1.38
N CYS A 265 3.38 5.84 -1.55
CA CYS A 265 2.44 6.44 -2.49
C CYS A 265 3.10 7.06 -3.72
N GLY A 266 4.41 6.90 -3.87
CA GLY A 266 5.20 7.43 -4.98
C GLY A 266 5.11 6.61 -6.26
N ASP A 267 6.21 6.64 -7.01
CA ASP A 267 6.40 5.98 -8.31
C ASP A 267 7.45 4.84 -8.24
N ASP A 268 7.92 4.47 -7.05
CA ASP A 268 8.96 3.46 -6.89
C ASP A 268 8.45 2.05 -7.21
N ASP A 269 9.38 1.14 -7.51
CA ASP A 269 9.06 -0.22 -7.95
C ASP A 269 8.24 -0.99 -6.88
N ALA A 270 8.43 -0.71 -5.59
CA ALA A 270 7.72 -1.33 -4.47
C ALA A 270 6.49 -0.57 -3.97
N ASP A 271 6.21 0.63 -4.51
CA ASP A 271 5.09 1.48 -4.09
C ASP A 271 3.73 0.83 -4.39
N PHE A 272 2.69 1.32 -3.72
CA PHE A 272 1.34 0.82 -3.95
C PHE A 272 0.77 1.38 -5.25
N ASP A 273 0.19 0.48 -6.04
CA ASP A 273 -0.60 0.85 -7.21
C ASP A 273 -1.99 1.35 -6.77
N PHE A 274 -2.04 2.62 -6.36
CA PHE A 274 -3.27 3.30 -5.97
C PHE A 274 -4.27 3.42 -7.13
N GLU A 275 -3.79 3.46 -8.37
CA GLU A 275 -4.66 3.47 -9.53
C GLU A 275 -5.44 2.17 -9.68
N TRP A 276 -4.77 1.04 -9.45
CA TRP A 276 -5.42 -0.27 -9.42
C TRP A 276 -6.46 -0.35 -8.31
N PHE A 277 -6.16 0.15 -7.11
CA PHE A 277 -7.12 0.17 -6.00
C PHE A 277 -8.37 0.98 -6.34
N LEU A 278 -8.22 2.15 -6.96
CA LEU A 278 -9.35 2.99 -7.40
C LEU A 278 -10.21 2.28 -8.45
N ALA A 279 -9.59 1.77 -9.52
CA ALA A 279 -10.30 1.08 -10.58
C ALA A 279 -11.01 -0.19 -10.06
N ARG A 280 -10.34 -0.95 -9.19
CA ARG A 280 -10.90 -2.15 -8.56
C ARG A 280 -12.06 -1.80 -7.64
N ASN A 281 -11.91 -0.80 -6.77
CA ASN A 281 -12.98 -0.38 -5.85
C ASN A 281 -14.19 0.14 -6.62
N LEU A 282 -14.02 1.04 -7.59
CA LEU A 282 -15.15 1.54 -8.37
C LEU A 282 -15.90 0.43 -9.11
N ARG A 283 -15.17 -0.48 -9.79
CA ARG A 283 -15.77 -1.62 -10.50
C ARG A 283 -16.49 -2.57 -9.56
N GLN A 284 -15.86 -2.96 -8.45
CA GLN A 284 -16.41 -3.90 -7.49
C GLN A 284 -17.62 -3.31 -6.76
N ALA A 285 -17.53 -2.04 -6.37
CA ALA A 285 -18.63 -1.27 -5.79
C ALA A 285 -19.87 -1.33 -6.67
N LEU A 286 -19.73 -0.94 -7.93
CA LEU A 286 -20.82 -0.90 -8.90
C LEU A 286 -21.38 -2.30 -9.18
N ALA A 287 -20.51 -3.32 -9.27
CA ALA A 287 -20.94 -4.70 -9.46
C ALA A 287 -21.74 -5.24 -8.26
N ILE A 288 -21.33 -4.96 -7.02
CA ILE A 288 -22.04 -5.41 -5.81
C ILE A 288 -23.44 -4.81 -5.71
N VAL A 289 -23.60 -3.53 -6.08
CA VAL A 289 -24.89 -2.83 -5.97
C VAL A 289 -25.84 -3.12 -7.13
N ASP A 290 -25.34 -3.68 -8.23
CA ASP A 290 -26.11 -3.97 -9.45
C ASP A 290 -27.11 -5.13 -9.28
N GLU A 291 -28.12 -5.14 -10.15
CA GLU A 291 -29.37 -5.92 -9.98
C GLU A 291 -29.19 -7.43 -9.79
N ASP A 292 -28.19 -8.03 -10.45
CA ASP A 292 -28.08 -9.49 -10.55
C ASP A 292 -27.64 -10.18 -9.25
N HIS A 293 -27.02 -9.45 -8.32
CA HIS A 293 -26.35 -10.05 -7.16
C HIS A 293 -27.30 -10.30 -5.97
N CYS A 294 -28.52 -9.76 -6.02
CA CYS A 294 -29.56 -10.04 -5.04
C CYS A 294 -30.37 -11.31 -5.37
N ILE A 295 -30.14 -11.92 -6.53
CA ILE A 295 -30.81 -13.16 -6.95
C ILE A 295 -30.00 -14.33 -6.40
N VAL A 296 -30.46 -14.88 -5.28
CA VAL A 296 -29.85 -16.08 -4.71
C VAL A 296 -30.28 -17.32 -5.50
N PRO A 297 -29.39 -18.31 -5.70
CA PRO A 297 -29.78 -19.62 -6.21
C PRO A 297 -30.92 -20.22 -5.38
N PRO A 298 -31.78 -21.07 -5.97
CA PRO A 298 -32.84 -21.73 -5.24
C PRO A 298 -32.26 -22.55 -4.09
N LEU A 299 -32.91 -22.46 -2.92
CA LEU A 299 -32.46 -23.15 -1.72
C LEU A 299 -32.58 -24.66 -1.92
N CYS A 300 -31.44 -25.35 -1.92
CA CYS A 300 -31.36 -26.80 -2.03
C CYS A 300 -30.68 -27.41 -0.80
N HIS A 301 -30.94 -28.70 -0.56
CA HIS A 301 -30.23 -29.41 0.49
C HIS A 301 -28.73 -29.46 0.18
N PRO A 302 -27.86 -29.06 1.13
CA PRO A 302 -26.43 -29.15 0.94
C PRO A 302 -26.00 -30.62 0.88
N LYS A 303 -24.84 -30.88 0.26
CA LYS A 303 -24.25 -32.22 0.14
C LYS A 303 -24.18 -32.99 1.48
N PHE A 304 -24.01 -32.28 2.58
CA PHE A 304 -23.93 -32.83 3.94
C PHE A 304 -25.19 -32.49 4.75
N TRP A 305 -26.37 -32.67 4.17
CA TRP A 305 -27.63 -32.55 4.89
C TRP A 305 -27.87 -33.78 5.78
N ARG A 306 -28.51 -33.57 6.94
CA ARG A 306 -28.76 -34.63 7.94
C ARG A 306 -29.42 -35.85 7.26
N GLY A 307 -28.86 -37.04 7.48
CA GLY A 307 -29.33 -38.31 6.89
C GLY A 307 -28.75 -38.68 5.52
N ALA A 308 -27.84 -37.87 4.94
CA ALA A 308 -27.21 -38.18 3.65
C ALA A 308 -26.41 -39.50 3.68
N ASP A 309 -25.76 -39.83 4.80
CA ASP A 309 -25.03 -41.09 4.99
C ASP A 309 -25.97 -42.29 5.21
N GLU A 310 -27.18 -42.07 5.72
CA GLU A 310 -28.19 -43.13 5.92
C GLU A 310 -28.91 -43.47 4.62
N ALA A 311 -29.21 -42.47 3.79
CA ALA A 311 -29.78 -42.64 2.46
C ALA A 311 -28.80 -43.36 1.50
N ASN A 312 -27.49 -43.09 1.60
CA ASN A 312 -26.47 -43.80 0.83
C ASN A 312 -26.24 -45.25 1.32
N LYS A 313 -26.46 -45.54 2.61
CA LYS A 313 -26.40 -46.91 3.15
C LYS A 313 -27.60 -47.78 2.75
N GLN A 314 -28.79 -47.19 2.61
CA GLN A 314 -29.99 -47.94 2.17
C GLN A 314 -29.98 -48.30 0.67
N ASN A 315 -29.17 -47.62 -0.14
CA ASN A 315 -29.02 -47.86 -1.58
C ASN A 315 -27.75 -48.67 -1.96
N GLY A 316 -27.14 -49.40 -1.01
CA GLY A 316 -26.14 -50.42 -1.32
C GLY A 316 -26.71 -51.50 -2.26
N PRO A 317 -25.89 -52.13 -3.11
CA PRO A 317 -26.39 -52.97 -4.20
C PRO A 317 -27.28 -54.08 -3.65
N ARG A 318 -28.57 -54.08 -4.04
CA ARG A 318 -29.43 -55.25 -3.83
C ARG A 318 -28.78 -56.39 -4.62
N MET A 319 -28.14 -57.31 -3.91
CA MET A 319 -27.78 -58.60 -4.49
C MET A 319 -29.09 -59.26 -4.92
N THR A 320 -29.31 -59.30 -6.23
CA THR A 320 -30.37 -60.08 -6.84
C THR A 320 -30.13 -61.55 -6.53
N PRO A 321 -31.15 -62.30 -6.08
CA PRO A 321 -31.01 -63.72 -5.77
C PRO A 321 -30.72 -64.57 -7.00
#